data_AF-A0A1F2PFX5-F1
#
_entry.id   AF-A0A1F2PFX5-F1
#
_cell.length_a   1.000
_cell.length_b   1.000
_cell.length_c   1.000
_cell.angle_alpha   90.00
_cell.angle_beta   90.00
_cell.angle_gamma   90.00
#
_symmetry.space_group_name_H-M   'P 1'
#
loop_
_entity.id
_entity.type
_entity.pdbx_description
1 polymer ?
#
loop_
_entity_poly.entity_id
_entity_poly.type
_entity_poly.pdbx_seq_one_letter_code
_entity_poly.pdbx_strand_id
1 'polypeptide(L)'
;MERIELLKLAEKDFEKVYALMEEAFPVEEVRPPKNAKAQLRDPRYSILISKNEADQMLGFIARWDLGTRIFVEHFAVDLRLRGGGIGSGMMRAFLSQAEKPVVIEVEDEKTETNLRRIHFYLRLGFHLSQYGYDQPVYRGDMSKKIPLKLMTYPTPLTAAGFETFKKQVFTQIYKIIKT
;
A
#
# COMPACT_ATOMS: atom_id res chain seq x y z
N MET A 1 -6.71 -2.91 -24.77
CA MET A 1 -6.05 -3.02 -23.46
C MET A 1 -6.92 -3.94 -22.62
N GLU A 2 -6.38 -5.04 -22.10
CA GLU A 2 -7.14 -5.94 -21.22
C GLU A 2 -7.75 -5.14 -20.06
N ARG A 3 -9.00 -5.44 -19.72
CA ARG A 3 -9.69 -4.81 -18.61
C ARG A 3 -9.06 -5.33 -17.31
N ILE A 4 -8.37 -4.46 -16.57
CA ILE A 4 -7.88 -4.80 -15.24
C ILE A 4 -9.07 -4.94 -14.29
N GLU A 5 -9.22 -6.12 -13.71
CA GLU A 5 -10.19 -6.42 -12.67
C GLU A 5 -9.49 -6.62 -11.33
N LEU A 6 -10.13 -6.15 -10.26
CA LEU A 6 -9.66 -6.34 -8.89
C LEU A 6 -10.62 -7.26 -8.16
N LEU A 7 -10.10 -8.40 -7.73
CA LEU A 7 -10.83 -9.42 -6.99
C LEU A 7 -10.36 -9.44 -5.54
N LYS A 8 -11.27 -9.62 -4.59
CA LYS A 8 -10.88 -9.85 -3.19
C LYS A 8 -10.11 -11.17 -3.10
N LEU A 9 -8.97 -11.14 -2.42
CA LEU A 9 -8.14 -12.32 -2.19
C LEU A 9 -8.93 -13.41 -1.46
N ALA A 10 -8.90 -14.64 -1.98
CA ALA A 10 -9.30 -15.83 -1.25
C ALA A 10 -8.15 -16.28 -0.34
N GLU A 11 -8.44 -16.69 0.89
CA GLU A 11 -7.40 -17.06 1.88
C GLU A 11 -6.45 -18.16 1.39
N LYS A 12 -6.94 -19.08 0.53
CA LYS A 12 -6.12 -20.13 -0.10
C LYS A 12 -4.98 -19.59 -0.98
N ASP A 13 -5.11 -18.37 -1.50
CA ASP A 13 -4.12 -17.72 -2.37
C ASP A 13 -3.17 -16.79 -1.60
N PHE A 14 -3.29 -16.72 -0.26
CA PHE A 14 -2.47 -15.85 0.57
C PHE A 14 -0.96 -16.07 0.38
N GLU A 15 -0.51 -17.33 0.32
CA GLU A 15 0.93 -17.63 0.22
C GLU A 15 1.54 -17.06 -1.07
N LYS A 16 0.78 -17.01 -2.17
CA LYS A 16 1.23 -16.40 -3.44
C LYS A 16 1.42 -14.89 -3.30
N VAL A 17 0.44 -14.21 -2.68
CA VAL A 17 0.53 -12.77 -2.42
C VAL A 17 1.68 -12.46 -1.47
N TYR A 18 1.83 -13.25 -0.42
CA TYR A 18 2.86 -13.05 0.59
C TYR A 18 4.26 -13.21 -0.02
N ALA A 19 4.48 -14.21 -0.90
CA ALA A 19 5.73 -14.35 -1.64
C ALA A 19 6.05 -13.11 -2.51
N LEU A 20 5.06 -12.58 -3.24
CA LEU A 20 5.23 -11.36 -4.02
C LEU A 20 5.47 -10.12 -3.13
N MET A 21 4.88 -10.08 -1.93
CA MET A 21 5.14 -9.02 -0.95
C MET A 21 6.58 -9.08 -0.43
N GLU A 22 7.11 -10.26 -0.13
CA GLU A 22 8.50 -10.42 0.32
C GLU A 22 9.52 -10.09 -0.79
N GLU A 23 9.18 -10.33 -2.06
CA GLU A 23 10.02 -9.94 -3.19
C GLU A 23 9.98 -8.41 -3.45
N ALA A 24 8.83 -7.78 -3.23
CA ALA A 24 8.61 -6.39 -3.60
C ALA A 24 9.06 -5.36 -2.54
N PHE A 25 9.17 -5.76 -1.27
CA PHE A 25 9.43 -4.86 -0.14
C PHE A 25 10.60 -5.36 0.71
N PRO A 26 11.39 -4.44 1.31
CA PRO A 26 12.41 -4.81 2.30
C PRO A 26 11.81 -5.61 3.46
N VAL A 27 12.62 -6.48 4.07
CA VAL A 27 12.17 -7.34 5.18
C VAL A 27 11.61 -6.53 6.36
N GLU A 28 12.13 -5.32 6.57
CA GLU A 28 11.68 -4.39 7.61
C GLU A 28 10.25 -3.84 7.40
N GLU A 29 9.75 -3.87 6.16
CA GLU A 29 8.44 -3.36 5.77
C GLU A 29 7.39 -4.47 5.61
N VAL A 30 7.78 -5.74 5.81
CA VAL A 30 6.89 -6.90 5.70
C VAL A 30 6.75 -7.59 7.04
N ARG A 31 5.51 -7.76 7.51
CA ARG A 31 5.21 -8.52 8.74
C ARG A 31 5.64 -9.99 8.60
N PRO A 32 6.01 -10.66 9.71
CA PRO A 32 6.15 -12.12 9.72
C PRO A 32 4.89 -12.81 9.15
N PRO A 33 5.01 -13.96 8.48
CA PRO A 33 3.92 -14.57 7.70
C PRO A 33 2.68 -14.85 8.54
N LYS A 34 2.86 -15.35 9.77
CA LYS A 34 1.76 -15.60 10.71
C LYS A 34 0.98 -14.31 11.03
N ASN A 35 1.69 -13.19 11.22
CA ASN A 35 1.09 -11.90 11.54
C ASN A 35 0.42 -11.25 10.33
N ALA A 36 1.02 -11.38 9.15
CA ALA A 36 0.44 -10.95 7.88
C ALA A 36 -0.86 -11.70 7.58
N LYS A 37 -0.85 -13.04 7.71
CA LYS A 37 -2.05 -13.87 7.52
C LYS A 37 -3.15 -13.53 8.52
N ALA A 38 -2.78 -13.26 9.78
CA ALA A 38 -3.73 -12.86 10.81
C ALA A 38 -4.44 -11.52 10.49
N GLN A 39 -3.87 -10.64 9.66
CA GLN A 39 -4.54 -9.39 9.26
C GLN A 39 -5.82 -9.67 8.45
N LEU A 40 -5.89 -10.78 7.70
CA LEU A 40 -7.08 -11.14 6.92
C LEU A 40 -8.33 -11.37 7.77
N ARG A 41 -8.18 -11.55 9.09
CA ARG A 41 -9.28 -11.69 10.04
C ARG A 41 -9.87 -10.35 10.46
N ASP A 42 -9.17 -9.24 10.24
CA ASP A 42 -9.67 -7.91 10.52
C ASP A 42 -10.60 -7.47 9.37
N PRO A 43 -11.88 -7.17 9.62
CA PRO A 43 -12.81 -6.77 8.56
C PRO A 43 -12.41 -5.46 7.87
N ARG A 44 -11.54 -4.64 8.50
CA ARG A 44 -11.01 -3.41 7.92
C ARG A 44 -9.88 -3.68 6.92
N TYR A 45 -9.22 -4.83 7.01
CA TYR A 45 -8.13 -5.19 6.12
C TYR A 45 -8.62 -6.05 4.97
N SER A 46 -8.15 -5.76 3.77
CA SER A 46 -8.39 -6.61 2.61
C SER A 46 -7.25 -6.52 1.63
N ILE A 47 -7.03 -7.62 0.92
CA ILE A 47 -6.12 -7.66 -0.21
C ILE A 47 -6.98 -7.82 -1.47
N LEU A 48 -6.75 -6.96 -2.45
CA LEU A 48 -7.29 -7.07 -3.78
C LEU A 48 -6.18 -7.58 -4.71
N ILE A 49 -6.50 -8.52 -5.59
CA ILE A 49 -5.57 -9.07 -6.58
C ILE A 49 -6.10 -8.83 -7.99
N SER A 50 -5.18 -8.71 -8.95
CA SER A 50 -5.49 -8.77 -10.38
C SER A 50 -4.90 -10.05 -10.95
N LYS A 51 -5.63 -10.69 -11.85
CA LYS A 51 -5.18 -11.86 -12.61
C LYS A 51 -5.35 -11.64 -14.11
N ASN A 52 -4.59 -12.35 -14.94
CA ASN A 52 -4.87 -12.46 -16.38
C ASN A 52 -5.82 -13.63 -16.67
N GLU A 53 -6.14 -13.82 -17.95
CA GLU A 53 -7.02 -14.90 -18.44
C GLU A 53 -6.50 -16.31 -18.12
N ALA A 54 -5.19 -16.47 -17.92
CA ALA A 54 -4.55 -17.74 -17.54
C ALA A 54 -4.51 -17.97 -16.02
N ASP A 55 -5.29 -17.22 -15.23
CA ASP A 55 -5.32 -17.23 -13.76
C ASP A 55 -3.98 -16.86 -13.08
N GLN A 56 -3.04 -16.27 -13.84
CA GLN A 56 -1.77 -15.80 -13.29
C GLN A 56 -1.99 -14.47 -12.56
N MET A 57 -1.54 -14.40 -11.30
CA MET A 57 -1.58 -13.17 -10.51
C MET A 57 -0.61 -12.13 -11.06
N LEU A 58 -1.13 -10.95 -11.37
CA LEU A 58 -0.38 -9.82 -11.92
C LEU A 58 0.17 -8.91 -10.82
N GLY A 59 -0.56 -8.79 -9.70
CA GLY A 59 -0.21 -7.92 -8.60
C GLY A 59 -1.31 -7.88 -7.54
N PHE A 60 -1.05 -7.12 -6.47
CA PHE A 60 -1.99 -6.96 -5.37
C PHE A 60 -1.98 -5.53 -4.79
N ILE A 61 -3.09 -5.16 -4.16
CA ILE A 61 -3.27 -3.96 -3.32
C ILE A 61 -3.76 -4.44 -1.95
N ALA A 62 -2.92 -4.28 -0.92
CA ALA A 62 -3.30 -4.49 0.47
C ALA A 62 -3.74 -3.16 1.09
N ARG A 63 -4.95 -3.11 1.63
CA ARG A 63 -5.56 -1.87 2.11
C ARG A 63 -6.32 -2.02 3.42
N TRP A 64 -6.30 -0.94 4.19
CA TRP A 64 -7.06 -0.75 5.42
C TRP A 64 -8.17 0.27 5.22
N ASP A 65 -9.37 -0.05 5.69
CA ASP A 65 -10.44 0.92 5.88
C ASP A 65 -10.35 1.54 7.28
N LEU A 66 -9.96 2.81 7.35
CA LEU A 66 -9.85 3.57 8.60
C LEU A 66 -11.12 4.35 8.94
N GLY A 67 -12.26 3.98 8.34
CA GLY A 67 -13.55 4.64 8.49
C GLY A 67 -13.68 5.87 7.58
N THR A 68 -12.84 6.87 7.79
CA THR A 68 -12.88 8.14 7.02
C THR A 68 -12.01 8.12 5.77
N ARG A 69 -11.04 7.19 5.70
CA ARG A 69 -10.06 7.08 4.62
C ARG A 69 -9.68 5.63 4.38
N ILE A 70 -9.17 5.35 3.19
CA ILE A 70 -8.53 4.08 2.87
C ILE A 70 -7.02 4.28 2.90
N PHE A 71 -6.29 3.44 3.61
CA PHE A 71 -4.84 3.39 3.58
C PHE A 71 -4.38 2.22 2.73
N VAL A 72 -3.61 2.47 1.68
CA VAL A 72 -2.95 1.42 0.90
C VAL A 72 -1.59 1.16 1.52
N GLU A 73 -1.48 0.05 2.26
CA GLU A 73 -0.27 -0.31 2.99
C GLU A 73 0.79 -0.92 2.07
N HIS A 74 0.37 -1.81 1.17
CA HIS A 74 1.27 -2.41 0.19
C HIS A 74 0.60 -2.45 -1.18
N PHE A 75 1.35 -2.06 -2.20
CA PHE A 75 0.96 -2.19 -3.60
C PHE A 75 2.14 -2.67 -4.42
N ALA A 76 1.98 -3.82 -5.09
CA ALA A 76 3.01 -4.37 -5.94
C ALA A 76 2.43 -5.06 -7.18
N VAL A 77 3.18 -4.94 -8.27
CA VAL A 77 3.02 -5.72 -9.50
C VAL A 77 4.21 -6.64 -9.62
N ASP A 78 3.98 -7.87 -10.08
CA ASP A 78 5.01 -8.86 -10.41
C ASP A 78 6.13 -8.18 -11.21
N LEU A 79 7.37 -8.33 -10.76
CA LEU A 79 8.54 -7.66 -11.34
C LEU A 79 8.67 -7.94 -12.83
N ARG A 80 8.33 -9.14 -13.28
CA ARG A 80 8.44 -9.60 -14.67
C ARG A 80 7.44 -8.92 -15.60
N LEU A 81 6.40 -8.30 -15.03
CA LEU A 81 5.28 -7.69 -15.76
C LEU A 81 5.27 -6.16 -15.66
N ARG A 82 6.30 -5.55 -15.05
CA ARG A 82 6.41 -4.10 -14.91
C ARG A 82 6.68 -3.43 -16.26
N GLY A 83 6.31 -2.15 -16.36
CA GLY A 83 6.47 -1.36 -17.60
C GLY A 83 5.32 -1.50 -18.61
N GLY A 84 4.44 -2.49 -18.47
CA GLY A 84 3.28 -2.70 -19.35
C GLY A 84 2.01 -1.94 -18.99
N GLY A 85 2.06 -0.97 -18.06
CA GLY A 85 0.89 -0.20 -17.63
C GLY A 85 -0.05 -0.89 -16.63
N ILE A 86 0.20 -2.16 -16.27
CA ILE A 86 -0.59 -2.95 -15.30
C ILE A 86 -0.79 -2.20 -13.98
N GLY A 87 0.29 -1.67 -13.39
CA GLY A 87 0.20 -0.98 -12.10
C GLY A 87 -0.69 0.27 -12.16
N SER A 88 -0.60 1.05 -13.25
CA SER A 88 -1.49 2.19 -13.47
C SER A 88 -2.93 1.73 -13.64
N GLY A 89 -3.17 0.65 -14.38
CA GLY A 89 -4.51 0.08 -14.58
C GLY A 89 -5.13 -0.40 -13.25
N MET A 90 -4.36 -1.14 -12.44
CA MET A 90 -4.78 -1.61 -11.13
C MET A 90 -5.12 -0.45 -10.19
N MET A 91 -4.24 0.55 -10.09
CA MET A 91 -4.51 1.69 -9.21
C MET A 91 -5.70 2.52 -9.72
N ARG A 92 -5.87 2.72 -11.03
CA ARG A 92 -7.08 3.38 -11.56
C ARG A 92 -8.36 2.59 -11.26
N ALA A 93 -8.35 1.27 -11.46
CA ALA A 93 -9.49 0.41 -11.14
C ALA A 93 -9.82 0.42 -9.64
N PHE A 94 -8.82 0.53 -8.78
CA PHE A 94 -8.99 0.69 -7.34
C PHE A 94 -9.60 2.06 -7.00
N LEU A 95 -9.01 3.14 -7.50
CA LEU A 95 -9.48 4.50 -7.25
C LEU A 95 -10.90 4.74 -7.78
N SER A 96 -11.29 4.15 -8.91
CA SER A 96 -12.66 4.28 -9.44
C SER A 96 -13.72 3.61 -8.57
N GLN A 97 -13.32 2.70 -7.69
CA GLN A 97 -14.19 2.01 -6.72
C GLN A 97 -14.05 2.59 -5.31
N ALA A 98 -13.11 3.51 -5.08
CA ALA A 98 -12.84 4.07 -3.76
C ALA A 98 -13.88 5.14 -3.41
N GLU A 99 -14.74 4.84 -2.44
CA GLU A 99 -15.74 5.77 -1.91
C GLU A 99 -15.16 6.78 -0.89
N LYS A 100 -13.90 6.60 -0.51
CA LYS A 100 -13.20 7.37 0.54
C LYS A 100 -11.86 7.86 0.01
N PRO A 101 -11.33 8.98 0.54
CA PRO A 101 -9.98 9.43 0.21
C PRO A 101 -8.96 8.33 0.48
N VAL A 102 -8.00 8.20 -0.42
CA VAL A 102 -6.93 7.20 -0.35
C VAL A 102 -5.64 7.88 0.12
N VAL A 103 -4.96 7.24 1.06
CA VAL A 103 -3.64 7.64 1.55
C VAL A 103 -2.64 6.53 1.24
N ILE A 104 -1.46 6.90 0.77
CA ILE A 104 -0.31 6.01 0.57
C ILE A 104 0.92 6.60 1.24
N GLU A 105 1.88 5.73 1.56
CA GLU A 105 3.21 6.10 2.00
C GLU A 105 4.20 5.97 0.83
N VAL A 106 5.12 6.92 0.71
CA VAL A 106 6.21 6.90 -0.28
C VAL A 106 7.50 7.36 0.37
N GLU A 107 8.61 6.74 -0.02
CA GLU A 107 9.92 7.25 0.35
C GLU A 107 10.15 8.66 -0.23
N ASP A 108 10.97 9.44 0.47
CA ASP A 108 11.32 10.80 0.04
C ASP A 108 12.12 10.81 -1.27
N GLU A 109 12.11 11.95 -1.95
CA GLU A 109 12.64 12.20 -3.30
C GLU A 109 14.18 12.19 -3.41
N LYS A 110 14.85 11.47 -2.50
CA LYS A 110 16.31 11.40 -2.36
C LYS A 110 16.98 10.51 -3.40
N THR A 111 16.23 9.63 -4.06
CA THR A 111 16.74 8.70 -5.07
C THR A 111 15.90 8.78 -6.34
N GLU A 112 16.51 8.44 -7.47
CA GLU A 112 15.80 8.41 -8.75
C GLU A 112 14.64 7.40 -8.73
N THR A 113 14.81 6.26 -8.06
CA THR A 113 13.76 5.25 -7.86
C THR A 113 12.57 5.84 -7.11
N ASN A 114 12.82 6.62 -6.06
CA ASN A 114 11.76 7.23 -5.25
C ASN A 114 11.03 8.32 -6.03
N LEU A 115 11.77 9.14 -6.78
CA LEU A 115 11.19 10.13 -7.71
C LEU A 115 10.28 9.46 -8.75
N ARG A 116 10.71 8.36 -9.37
CA ARG A 116 9.88 7.62 -10.33
C ARG A 116 8.60 7.08 -9.68
N ARG A 117 8.68 6.61 -8.42
CA ARG A 117 7.52 6.14 -7.63
C ARG A 117 6.55 7.27 -7.30
N ILE A 118 7.06 8.43 -6.86
CA ILE A 118 6.25 9.63 -6.63
C ILE A 118 5.55 10.08 -7.92
N HIS A 119 6.29 10.19 -9.03
CA HIS A 119 5.72 10.58 -10.33
C HIS A 119 4.69 9.58 -10.86
N PHE A 120 4.83 8.29 -10.55
CA PHE A 120 3.81 7.30 -10.84
C PHE A 120 2.47 7.66 -10.18
N TYR A 121 2.48 8.01 -8.89
CA TYR A 121 1.26 8.38 -8.17
C TYR A 121 0.73 9.77 -8.57
N LEU A 122 1.61 10.74 -8.84
CA LEU A 122 1.20 12.06 -9.36
C LEU A 122 0.39 11.93 -10.67
N ARG A 123 0.82 11.06 -11.60
CA ARG A 123 0.09 10.78 -12.86
C ARG A 123 -1.26 10.08 -12.65
N LEU A 124 -1.48 9.52 -11.46
CA LEU A 124 -2.73 8.89 -11.06
C LEU A 124 -3.63 9.84 -10.26
N GLY A 125 -3.22 11.10 -10.09
CA GLY A 125 -4.00 12.14 -9.41
C GLY A 125 -3.75 12.23 -7.90
N PHE A 126 -2.74 11.53 -7.37
CA PHE A 126 -2.34 11.73 -5.98
C PHE A 126 -1.61 13.06 -5.81
N HIS A 127 -1.71 13.64 -4.63
CA HIS A 127 -1.01 14.84 -4.20
C HIS A 127 0.07 14.48 -3.20
N LEU A 128 1.32 14.83 -3.48
CA LEU A 128 2.41 14.71 -2.50
C LEU A 128 2.22 15.74 -1.38
N SER A 129 2.37 15.31 -0.14
CA SER A 129 2.33 16.20 1.02
C SER A 129 3.72 16.43 1.61
N GLN A 130 3.85 17.51 2.39
CA GLN A 130 5.04 17.76 3.22
C GLN A 130 5.06 16.92 4.50
N TYR A 131 3.97 16.19 4.79
CA TYR A 131 3.82 15.45 6.03
C TYR A 131 4.35 14.02 5.89
N GLY A 132 4.94 13.52 6.97
CA GLY A 132 5.58 12.22 7.01
C GLY A 132 5.94 11.77 8.42
N TYR A 133 6.39 10.53 8.53
CA TYR A 133 6.90 9.93 9.76
C TYR A 133 7.85 8.78 9.44
N ASP A 134 8.60 8.35 10.44
CA ASP A 134 9.32 7.08 10.37
C ASP A 134 8.31 5.94 10.51
N GLN A 135 8.20 5.09 9.48
CA GLN A 135 7.47 3.83 9.59
C GLN A 135 8.19 2.93 10.62
N PRO A 136 7.45 2.28 11.52
CA PRO A 136 8.00 1.25 12.39
C PRO A 136 8.49 0.02 11.63
N VAL A 137 9.65 -0.49 12.01
CA VAL A 137 10.20 -1.75 11.50
C VAL A 137 9.40 -2.93 12.03
N TYR A 138 8.98 -3.84 11.15
CA TYR A 138 8.27 -5.06 11.55
C TYR A 138 9.20 -6.19 11.99
N ARG A 139 10.35 -6.37 11.32
CA ARG A 139 11.35 -7.41 11.59
C ARG A 139 12.67 -7.09 10.89
N GLY A 140 13.76 -7.77 11.22
CA GLY A 140 15.08 -7.47 10.66
C GLY A 140 15.80 -6.44 11.53
N ASP A 141 16.42 -5.43 10.91
CA ASP A 141 17.11 -4.37 11.66
C ASP A 141 16.12 -3.41 12.33
N MET A 142 15.81 -3.69 13.61
CA MET A 142 14.91 -2.87 14.43
C MET A 142 15.40 -1.43 14.65
N SER A 143 16.67 -1.12 14.36
CA SER A 143 17.23 0.23 14.47
C SER A 143 17.04 1.07 13.20
N LYS A 144 16.67 0.43 12.08
CA LYS A 144 16.50 1.09 10.78
C LYS A 144 15.45 2.18 10.85
N LYS A 145 15.76 3.33 10.23
CA LYS A 145 14.84 4.43 10.03
C LYS A 145 14.26 4.36 8.62
N ILE A 146 12.93 4.35 8.53
CA ILE A 146 12.18 4.28 7.27
C ILE A 146 11.37 5.58 7.14
N PRO A 147 12.00 6.70 6.75
CA PRO A 147 11.32 7.99 6.64
C PRO A 147 10.42 8.00 5.40
N LEU A 148 9.11 8.15 5.61
CA LEU A 148 8.10 8.18 4.55
C LEU A 148 7.34 9.50 4.55
N LYS A 149 7.01 9.97 3.35
CA LYS A 149 6.03 11.04 3.10
C LYS A 149 4.69 10.42 2.72
N LEU A 150 3.61 11.19 2.91
CA LEU A 150 2.27 10.76 2.51
C LEU A 150 1.88 11.38 1.17
N MET A 151 1.19 10.59 0.34
CA MET A 151 0.42 11.12 -0.78
C MET A 151 -1.06 10.80 -0.62
N THR A 152 -1.93 11.69 -1.09
CA THR A 152 -3.38 11.55 -0.94
C THR A 152 -4.14 11.75 -2.24
N TYR A 153 -5.25 11.01 -2.38
CA TYR A 153 -6.20 11.15 -3.48
C TYR A 153 -7.62 11.30 -2.91
N PRO A 154 -8.51 12.12 -3.51
CA PRO A 154 -8.26 13.00 -4.65
C PRO A 154 -7.78 14.40 -4.23
N THR A 155 -7.80 14.73 -2.94
CA THR A 155 -7.45 16.06 -2.44
C THR A 155 -6.13 16.05 -1.67
N PRO A 156 -5.40 17.19 -1.61
CA PRO A 156 -4.24 17.33 -0.75
C PRO A 156 -4.52 17.06 0.73
N LEU A 157 -3.53 16.51 1.44
CA LEU A 157 -3.60 16.28 2.89
C LEU A 157 -3.46 17.59 3.66
N THR A 158 -4.36 17.83 4.62
CA THR A 158 -4.26 18.95 5.56
C THR A 158 -3.49 18.54 6.82
N ALA A 159 -2.97 19.51 7.58
CA ALA A 159 -2.29 19.25 8.86
C ALA A 159 -3.15 18.45 9.85
N ALA A 160 -4.40 18.86 10.07
CA ALA A 160 -5.33 18.13 10.94
C ALA A 160 -5.64 16.72 10.39
N GLY A 161 -5.72 16.60 9.06
CA GLY A 161 -5.87 15.32 8.40
C GLY A 161 -4.69 14.39 8.65
N PHE A 162 -3.47 14.91 8.58
CA PHE A 162 -2.25 14.18 8.89
C PHE A 162 -2.22 13.67 10.34
N GLU A 163 -2.47 14.53 11.32
CA GLU A 163 -2.45 14.11 12.74
C GLU A 163 -3.49 13.02 13.03
N THR A 164 -4.69 13.14 12.45
CA THR A 164 -5.74 12.11 12.55
C THR A 164 -5.28 10.80 11.93
N PHE A 165 -4.74 10.84 10.72
CA PHE A 165 -4.27 9.65 10.00
C PHE A 165 -3.13 8.97 10.75
N LYS A 166 -2.10 9.73 11.14
CA LYS A 166 -0.95 9.22 11.89
C LYS A 166 -1.39 8.54 13.18
N LYS A 167 -2.31 9.16 13.95
CA LYS A 167 -2.86 8.54 15.16
C LYS A 167 -3.56 7.22 14.86
N GLN A 168 -4.37 7.15 13.81
CA GLN A 168 -5.07 5.92 13.42
C GLN A 168 -4.09 4.82 12.99
N VAL A 169 -3.16 5.11 12.09
CA VAL A 169 -2.19 4.11 11.59
C VAL A 169 -1.31 3.59 12.73
N PHE A 170 -0.77 4.47 13.56
CA PHE A 170 0.11 4.06 14.67
C PHE A 170 -0.61 3.19 15.70
N THR A 171 -1.87 3.52 16.04
CA THR A 171 -2.62 2.77 17.05
C THR A 171 -3.25 1.49 16.51
N GLN A 172 -3.79 1.51 15.30
CA GLN A 172 -4.61 0.42 14.77
C GLN A 172 -3.80 -0.57 13.93
N ILE A 173 -2.79 -0.09 13.20
CA ILE A 173 -2.04 -0.89 12.21
C ILE A 173 -0.65 -1.25 12.74
N TYR A 174 0.13 -0.25 13.15
CA TYR A 174 1.46 -0.48 13.72
C TYR A 174 1.39 -0.95 15.19
N LYS A 175 0.25 -0.74 15.85
CA LYS A 175 0.01 -1.10 17.26
C LYS A 175 1.05 -0.53 18.22
N ILE A 176 1.59 0.64 17.89
CA ILE A 176 2.45 1.43 18.76
C ILE A 176 1.54 2.37 19.54
N ILE A 177 1.31 2.03 20.80
CA ILE A 177 0.67 2.92 21.76
C ILE A 177 1.73 3.95 22.14
N LYS A 178 1.42 5.25 22.00
CA LYS A 178 2.22 6.29 22.65
C LYS A 178 2.17 6.03 24.15
N THR A 179 3.31 5.66 24.74
CA THR A 179 3.55 5.85 26.18
C THR A 179 3.51 7.33 26.52
#